data_AF-A0A3D5B5E7-F1
#
_entry.id   AF-A0A3D5B5E7-F1
#
_cell.length_a   1.000
_cell.length_b   1.000
_cell.length_c   1.000
_cell.angle_alpha   90.00
_cell.angle_beta   90.00
_cell.angle_gamma   90.00
#
_symmetry.space_group_name_H-M   'P 1'
#
loop_
_entity.id
_entity.type
_entity.pdbx_description
1 polymer ?
#
loop_
_entity_poly.entity_id
_entity_poly.type
_entity_poly.pdbx_seq_one_letter_code
_entity_poly.pdbx_strand_id
1 'polypeptide(L)' 'EYHQTLCEGASRKGANGAFAKLEYIKEPLKNGTTVIIGSSAYTIPELLSGNAPRTLIKVN' A
#
# COMPACT_ATOMS: atom_id res chain seq x y z
N GLU A 1 0.21 14.48 -3.04
CA GLU A 1 -0.09 14.10 -4.44
C GLU A 1 1.16 13.93 -5.29
N TYR A 2 2.14 14.86 -5.29
CA TYR A 2 3.41 14.71 -6.03
C TYR A 2 4.11 13.35 -5.82
N HIS A 3 4.21 12.84 -4.59
CA HIS A 3 4.86 11.54 -4.36
C HIS A 3 4.12 10.35 -4.98
N GLN A 4 2.82 10.45 -5.24
CA GLN A 4 2.06 9.38 -5.90
C GLN A 4 2.40 9.32 -7.39
N THR A 5 2.70 10.44 -8.04
CA THR A 5 3.07 10.44 -9.46
C THR A 5 4.39 9.71 -9.71
N LEU A 6 5.28 9.65 -8.69
CA LEU A 6 6.50 8.83 -8.71
C LEU A 6 6.21 7.31 -8.69
N CYS A 7 4.97 6.92 -8.40
CA CYS A 7 4.52 5.53 -8.39
C CYS A 7 3.73 5.16 -9.66
N GLU A 8 3.65 6.07 -10.64
CA GLU A 8 3.05 5.81 -11.95
C GLU A 8 3.97 4.92 -12.77
N GLY A 9 3.47 3.73 -13.13
CA GLY A 9 4.24 2.73 -13.85
C GLY A 9 3.89 1.32 -13.40
N ALA A 10 4.25 0.34 -14.21
CA ALA A 10 3.96 -1.05 -13.92
C ALA A 10 5.00 -1.97 -14.56
N SER A 11 5.24 -3.12 -13.90
CA SER A 11 6.18 -4.12 -14.39
C SER A 11 5.69 -4.88 -15.63
N ARG A 12 4.37 -4.84 -15.90
CA ARG A 12 3.76 -5.51 -17.05
C ARG A 12 2.50 -4.78 -17.51
N LYS A 13 2.14 -4.97 -18.78
CA LYS A 13 0.90 -4.46 -19.37
C LYS A 13 -0.32 -4.92 -18.57
N GLY A 14 -1.22 -3.98 -18.26
CA GLY A 14 -2.46 -4.23 -17.51
C GLY A 14 -2.30 -4.28 -15.99
N ALA A 15 -1.08 -4.20 -15.46
CA ALA A 15 -0.88 -3.89 -14.05
C ALA A 15 -0.88 -2.37 -13.88
N ASN A 16 -1.51 -1.86 -12.81
CA ASN A 16 -1.55 -0.43 -12.48
C ASN A 16 -0.58 -0.06 -11.33
N GLY A 17 0.27 -1.01 -10.94
CA GLY A 17 1.40 -0.79 -10.04
C GLY A 17 1.04 -0.32 -8.63
N ALA A 18 1.96 0.43 -8.02
CA ALA A 18 1.80 0.99 -6.69
C ALA A 18 0.80 2.16 -6.68
N PHE A 19 0.72 2.93 -7.76
CA PHE A 19 -0.24 4.04 -7.91
C PHE A 19 -1.68 3.60 -7.60
N ALA A 20 -2.16 2.52 -8.21
CA ALA A 20 -3.52 2.05 -7.98
C ALA A 20 -3.79 1.65 -6.52
N LYS A 21 -2.80 1.08 -5.83
CA LYS A 21 -2.94 0.76 -4.40
C LYS A 21 -3.07 2.04 -3.58
N LEU A 22 -2.28 3.06 -3.88
CA LEU A 22 -2.31 4.36 -3.19
C LEU A 22 -3.61 5.13 -3.45
N GLU A 23 -4.18 5.04 -4.65
CA GLU A 23 -5.49 5.60 -4.96
C GLU A 23 -6.61 4.89 -4.21
N TYR A 24 -6.59 3.55 -4.20
CA TYR A 24 -7.63 2.73 -3.56
C TYR A 24 -7.76 3.00 -2.05
N ILE A 25 -6.64 3.24 -1.36
CA ILE A 25 -6.60 3.33 0.10
C ILE A 25 -6.99 4.71 0.64
N LYS A 26 -7.23 5.71 -0.21
CA LYS A 26 -7.54 7.10 0.19
C LYS A 26 -8.76 7.18 1.11
N GLU A 27 -9.88 6.57 0.72
CA GLU A 27 -11.12 6.62 1.51
C GLU A 27 -11.02 5.86 2.85
N PRO A 28 -10.50 4.63 2.90
CA PRO A 28 -10.24 3.97 4.19
C PRO A 28 -9.35 4.80 5.13
N LEU A 29 -8.27 5.40 4.61
CA LEU A 29 -7.38 6.24 5.39
C LEU A 29 -8.09 7.48 5.95
N LYS A 30 -8.91 8.17 5.14
CA LYS A 30 -9.72 9.31 5.61
C LYS A 30 -10.67 8.93 6.74
N ASN A 31 -11.15 7.69 6.75
CA ASN A 31 -12.01 7.14 7.80
C ASN A 31 -11.23 6.55 8.99
N GLY A 32 -9.92 6.83 9.10
CA GLY A 32 -9.09 6.39 10.23
C GLY A 32 -8.61 4.94 10.16
N THR A 33 -8.78 4.26 9.02
CA THR A 33 -8.29 2.88 8.86
C THR A 33 -6.77 2.87 8.72
N THR A 34 -6.08 2.02 9.47
CA THR A 34 -4.65 1.75 9.23
C THR A 34 -4.51 0.79 8.06
N VAL A 35 -3.68 1.15 7.08
CA VAL A 35 -3.47 0.37 5.87
C VAL A 35 -2.06 -0.21 5.84
N ILE A 36 -1.96 -1.49 5.50
CA ILE A 36 -0.70 -2.20 5.31
C ILE A 36 -0.64 -2.72 3.87
N ILE A 37 0.43 -2.36 3.15
CA ILE A 37 0.76 -2.96 1.85
C ILE A 37 1.99 -3.86 2.05
N GLY A 38 1.78 -5.16 1.92
CA GLY A 38 2.81 -6.19 2.09
C GLY A 38 2.95 -7.11 0.88
N SER A 39 4.03 -7.88 0.85
CA SER A 39 4.23 -8.95 -0.14
C SER A 39 3.46 -10.20 0.26
N SER A 40 2.88 -10.91 -0.71
CA SER A 40 2.22 -12.21 -0.51
C SER A 40 3.18 -13.33 -0.10
N ALA A 41 4.49 -13.09 -0.12
CA ALA A 41 5.50 -14.02 0.37
C ALA A 41 5.50 -14.14 1.91
N TYR A 42 4.87 -13.20 2.62
CA TYR A 42 4.79 -13.19 4.09
C TYR A 42 3.36 -13.44 4.55
N THR A 43 3.22 -13.98 5.76
CA THR A 43 1.92 -14.26 6.37
C THR A 43 1.26 -12.98 6.91
N ILE A 44 -0.07 -13.00 7.04
CA ILE A 44 -0.82 -11.89 7.63
C ILE A 44 -0.30 -11.54 9.04
N PRO A 45 -0.07 -12.51 9.96
CA PRO A 45 0.46 -12.20 11.29
C PRO A 45 1.82 -11.49 11.25
N GLU A 46 2.76 -11.92 10.39
CA GLU A 46 4.06 -11.25 10.24
C GLU A 46 3.92 -9.82 9.72
N LEU A 47 3.01 -9.63 8.76
CA LEU A 47 2.68 -8.31 8.22
C LEU A 47 1.94 -7.43 9.22
N LEU A 48 1.25 -7.98 10.23
CA LEU A 48 0.57 -7.20 11.28
C LEU A 48 1.51 -6.86 12.43
N SER A 49 2.37 -7.80 12.84
CA SER A 49 3.36 -7.60 13.91
C SER A 49 4.53 -6.70 13.48
N GLY A 50 4.77 -6.54 12.18
CA GLY A 50 5.91 -5.78 11.65
C GLY A 50 7.19 -6.59 11.56
N ASN A 51 7.11 -7.91 11.67
CA ASN A 51 8.24 -8.83 11.51
C ASN A 51 8.63 -9.04 10.02
N ALA A 52 7.83 -8.55 9.09
CA ALA A 52 8.11 -8.57 7.65
C ALA A 52 8.13 -7.15 7.06
N PRO A 53 8.93 -6.91 5.99
CA PRO A 53 8.92 -5.65 5.26
C PRO A 53 7.52 -5.31 4.75
N ARG A 54 7.04 -4.10 5.11
CA ARG A 54 5.72 -3.60 4.74
C ARG A 54 5.72 -2.09 4.62
N THR A 55 4.81 -1.56 3.82
CA THR A 55 4.43 -0.15 3.89
C THR A 55 3.27 -0.01 4.86
N LEU A 56 3.45 0.79 5.92
CA LEU A 56 2.40 1.14 6.88
C LEU A 56 1.97 2.58 6.63
N ILE A 57 0.67 2.80 6.43
CA ILE A 57 0.09 4.13 6.20
C ILE A 57 -1.06 4.31 7.18
N LYS A 58 -1.03 5.41 7.93
CA LYS A 58 -2.05 5.79 8.90
C LYS A 58 -2.15 7.30 8.98
N VAL A 59 -3.34 7.80 9.32
CA VAL A 59 -3.54 9.18 9.75
C VAL A 59 -3.36 9.25 11.27
N ASN A 60 -2.71 10.31 11.76
CA ASN A 60 -2.55 10.55 13.20
C ASN A 60 -3.73 11.34 13.75
#